data_AF-A0A511WUN7-F1
#
_entry.id   AF-A0A511WUN7-F1
#
_cell.length_a   1.000
_cell.length_b   1.000
_cell.length_c   1.000
_cell.angle_alpha   90.00
_cell.angle_beta   90.00
_cell.angle_gamma   90.00
#
_symmetry.space_group_name_H-M   'P 1'
#
loop_
_entity.id
_entity.type
_entity.pdbx_description
1 polymer ?
#
loop_
_entity_poly.entity_id
_entity_poly.type
_entity_poly.pdbx_seq_one_letter_code
_entity_poly.pdbx_strand_id
1 'polypeptide(L)'
;MLRKITCSGLIILILLTGCWDIKEIEDVGIVTGMGLDVDEEKDELRMINQYVVPGKIPTQQSSSQHQSAPYQNISQSGKTFFEIIRNNSLESNRPPNYTHLKSILASTALFEKERADQVIDLFIRDHEFRRTTPVFITKEPVLEVLSTNPTKELFPAIQIKSLSENYHKNNSNPKNLSIGDMSQHISEKKSFLIPGITLEEGHIKSSGAGIIEAESSHYVGWIDVEDMEGIRYMHDNVQGGFIYLDEELIDEGPIILEIKGSNSKFKTKTSGDQLEMTIQVKMSTVLAEDWGIGRNVYNKGWKKEIEDAANKVIKGKVERVLQLAQQEYQIDFLNVSGWIQIHEPKYWEEHEKEWNELFPDMNFKVEVTTEITDFGTQNFNTEE
;
A
#
# COMPACT_ATOMS: atom_id res chain seq x y z
N MET A 1 -3.38 -21.29 66.58
CA MET A 1 -3.22 -21.59 65.12
C MET A 1 -4.46 -21.27 64.30
N LEU A 2 -5.68 -21.59 64.75
CA LEU A 2 -6.93 -21.32 63.99
C LEU A 2 -7.10 -19.86 63.51
N ARG A 3 -6.75 -18.86 64.33
CA ARG A 3 -6.89 -17.42 63.98
C ARG A 3 -5.94 -16.93 62.87
N LYS A 4 -4.79 -17.58 62.68
CA LYS A 4 -3.85 -17.25 61.59
C LYS A 4 -4.28 -17.91 60.26
N ILE A 5 -4.92 -19.08 60.35
CA ILE A 5 -5.45 -19.82 59.19
C ILE A 5 -6.67 -19.10 58.62
N THR A 6 -7.54 -18.54 59.45
CA THR A 6 -8.70 -17.75 59.00
C THR A 6 -8.32 -16.42 58.35
N CYS A 7 -7.29 -15.72 58.85
CA CYS A 7 -6.76 -14.53 58.17
C CYS A 7 -6.09 -14.86 56.82
N SER A 8 -5.39 -15.99 56.72
CA SER A 8 -4.73 -16.41 55.47
C SER A 8 -5.74 -16.82 54.39
N GLY A 9 -6.87 -17.42 54.79
CA GLY A 9 -7.97 -17.75 53.86
C GLY A 9 -8.72 -16.52 53.34
N LEU A 10 -8.85 -15.47 54.16
CA LEU A 10 -9.54 -14.24 53.77
C LEU A 10 -8.72 -13.40 52.77
N ILE A 11 -7.39 -13.44 52.86
CA ILE A 11 -6.48 -12.78 51.90
C ILE A 11 -6.52 -13.48 50.52
N ILE A 12 -6.69 -14.81 50.49
CA ILE A 12 -6.82 -15.57 49.24
C ILE A 12 -8.13 -15.25 48.51
N LEU A 13 -9.22 -14.98 49.23
CA LEU A 13 -10.51 -14.59 48.63
C LEU A 13 -10.47 -13.20 47.96
N ILE A 14 -9.62 -12.29 48.43
CA ILE A 14 -9.42 -10.97 47.81
C ILE A 14 -8.57 -11.07 46.53
N LEU A 15 -7.73 -12.11 46.41
CA LEU A 15 -6.93 -12.37 45.20
C LEU A 15 -7.71 -13.10 44.09
N LEU A 16 -8.94 -13.55 44.37
CA LEU A 16 -9.82 -14.27 43.43
C LEU A 16 -10.84 -13.36 42.73
N THR A 17 -10.85 -12.04 42.98
CA THR A 17 -11.78 -11.09 42.34
C THR A 17 -11.32 -10.63 40.94
N GLY A 18 -10.42 -11.38 40.29
CA GLY A 18 -9.72 -10.98 39.06
C GLY A 18 -10.46 -11.10 37.72
N CYS A 19 -11.78 -11.35 37.68
CA CYS A 19 -12.52 -11.55 36.43
C CYS A 19 -13.73 -10.60 36.24
N TRP A 20 -13.65 -9.37 36.76
CA TRP A 20 -14.79 -8.42 36.66
C TRP A 20 -14.93 -7.79 35.26
N ASP A 21 -13.89 -7.83 34.41
CA ASP A 21 -13.86 -7.09 33.13
C ASP A 21 -13.83 -8.00 31.88
N ILE A 22 -14.36 -9.22 31.98
CA ILE A 22 -14.54 -10.10 30.81
C ILE A 22 -15.79 -9.64 30.05
N LYS A 23 -15.59 -9.23 28.79
CA LYS A 23 -16.66 -9.12 27.79
C LYS A 23 -16.60 -10.36 26.90
N GLU A 24 -17.70 -11.08 26.80
CA GLU A 24 -17.79 -12.24 25.91
C GLU A 24 -17.68 -11.82 24.45
N ILE A 25 -17.16 -12.69 23.59
CA ILE A 25 -17.06 -12.44 22.14
C ILE A 25 -18.43 -12.21 21.50
N GLU A 26 -19.48 -12.71 22.14
CA GLU A 26 -20.88 -12.54 21.74
C GLU A 26 -21.53 -11.25 22.25
N ASP A 27 -20.83 -10.44 23.04
CA ASP A 27 -21.31 -9.15 23.54
C ASP A 27 -20.59 -7.96 22.87
N VAL A 28 -19.61 -8.24 22.01
CA VAL A 28 -18.75 -7.24 21.35
C VAL A 28 -18.90 -7.33 19.83
N GLY A 29 -19.11 -6.18 19.18
CA GLY A 29 -19.20 -6.08 17.73
C GLY A 29 -17.81 -5.97 17.13
N ILE A 30 -17.15 -7.11 16.88
CA ILE A 30 -15.80 -7.11 16.30
C ILE A 30 -15.84 -6.55 14.89
N VAL A 31 -15.13 -5.44 14.67
CA VAL A 31 -14.96 -4.82 13.34
C VAL A 31 -13.61 -5.26 12.76
N THR A 32 -13.64 -5.88 11.59
CA THR A 32 -12.43 -6.32 10.86
C THR A 32 -12.06 -5.39 9.71
N GLY A 33 -13.03 -4.66 9.16
CA GLY A 33 -12.84 -3.68 8.09
C GLY A 33 -13.61 -2.41 8.34
N MET A 34 -13.05 -1.29 7.91
CA MET A 34 -13.69 0.01 7.97
C MET A 34 -13.63 0.67 6.59
N GLY A 35 -14.78 1.10 6.09
CA GLY A 35 -14.93 1.92 4.90
C GLY A 35 -15.15 3.37 5.29
N LEU A 36 -14.45 4.30 4.65
CA LEU A 36 -14.63 5.74 4.82
C LEU A 36 -15.02 6.33 3.46
N ASP A 37 -16.14 7.04 3.42
CA ASP A 37 -16.70 7.54 2.18
C ASP A 37 -17.48 8.84 2.44
N VAL A 38 -18.07 9.41 1.40
CA VAL A 38 -18.98 10.56 1.47
C VAL A 38 -20.40 10.14 1.10
N ASP A 39 -21.38 10.72 1.77
CA ASP A 39 -22.79 10.65 1.38
C ASP A 39 -23.14 11.94 0.63
N GLU A 40 -23.06 11.89 -0.70
CA GLU A 40 -23.30 13.05 -1.56
C GLU A 40 -24.72 13.60 -1.45
N GLU A 41 -25.72 12.74 -1.20
CA GLU A 41 -27.12 13.18 -1.11
C GLU A 41 -27.37 14.01 0.16
N LYS A 42 -26.69 13.68 1.24
CA LYS A 42 -26.83 14.33 2.56
C LYS A 42 -25.76 15.37 2.85
N ASP A 43 -24.74 15.46 2.00
CA ASP A 43 -23.54 16.27 2.25
C ASP A 43 -22.83 15.88 3.56
N GLU A 44 -22.79 14.59 3.87
CA GLU A 44 -22.27 14.04 5.14
C GLU A 44 -21.11 13.07 4.90
N LEU A 45 -20.37 12.76 5.97
CA LEU A 45 -19.42 11.65 5.95
C LEU A 45 -20.19 10.33 6.04
N ARG A 46 -19.64 9.27 5.47
CA ARG A 46 -20.16 7.91 5.56
C ARG A 46 -19.08 6.98 6.11
N MET A 47 -19.45 6.15 7.09
CA MET A 47 -18.60 5.09 7.62
C MET A 47 -19.29 3.75 7.46
N ILE A 48 -18.54 2.76 6.97
CA ILE A 48 -19.00 1.38 6.77
C ILE A 48 -18.19 0.47 7.68
N ASN A 49 -18.83 -0.14 8.67
CA ASN A 49 -18.18 -1.09 9.56
C ASN A 49 -18.48 -2.52 9.11
N GLN A 50 -17.43 -3.29 8.81
CA GLN A 50 -17.52 -4.71 8.51
C GLN A 50 -17.41 -5.50 9.82
N TYR A 51 -18.56 -5.90 10.34
CA TYR A 51 -18.68 -6.70 11.54
C TYR A 51 -18.49 -8.18 11.26
N VAL A 52 -17.82 -8.88 12.16
CA VAL A 52 -17.78 -10.34 12.19
C VAL A 52 -19.13 -10.88 12.66
N VAL A 53 -19.63 -11.93 11.98
CA VAL A 53 -20.80 -12.69 12.42
C VAL A 53 -20.33 -14.08 12.88
N PRO A 54 -20.05 -14.28 14.18
CA PRO A 54 -19.39 -15.50 14.68
C PRO A 54 -20.08 -16.79 14.28
N GLY A 55 -21.42 -16.84 14.37
CA GLY A 55 -22.23 -18.01 14.01
C GLY A 55 -22.20 -18.42 12.53
N LYS A 56 -21.60 -17.60 11.66
CA LYS A 56 -21.45 -17.86 10.22
C LYS A 56 -20.02 -18.19 9.81
N ILE A 57 -19.07 -18.17 10.74
CA ILE A 57 -17.69 -18.57 10.47
C ILE A 57 -17.67 -20.09 10.23
N PRO A 58 -17.19 -20.57 9.08
CA PRO A 58 -17.16 -22.01 8.78
C PRO A 58 -16.32 -22.76 9.82
N THR A 59 -16.90 -23.78 10.45
CA THR A 59 -16.15 -24.76 11.26
C THR A 59 -15.83 -25.99 10.42
N GLN A 60 -14.76 -26.71 10.77
CA GLN A 60 -14.25 -27.91 10.05
C GLN A 60 -15.29 -29.01 9.76
N GLN A 61 -16.49 -28.93 10.34
CA GLN A 61 -17.58 -29.91 10.22
C GLN A 61 -18.73 -29.48 9.30
N SER A 62 -18.71 -28.29 8.69
CA SER A 62 -19.83 -27.75 7.90
C SER A 62 -19.55 -27.72 6.40
N SER A 63 -19.72 -28.87 5.76
CA SER A 63 -19.69 -29.02 4.30
C SER A 63 -21.12 -29.21 3.75
N SER A 64 -21.87 -28.12 3.53
CA SER A 64 -22.79 -27.97 2.39
C SER A 64 -23.83 -26.86 2.61
N GLN A 65 -24.00 -26.06 1.54
CA GLN A 65 -25.18 -25.29 1.15
C GLN A 65 -25.42 -23.92 1.82
N HIS A 66 -25.13 -22.87 1.05
CA HIS A 66 -25.53 -21.46 1.25
C HIS A 66 -25.17 -20.88 2.63
N GLN A 67 -23.88 -20.93 2.97
CA GLN A 67 -23.38 -20.08 4.05
C GLN A 67 -23.43 -18.62 3.58
N SER A 68 -24.37 -17.85 4.13
CA SER A 68 -24.32 -16.39 4.06
C SER A 68 -22.97 -15.90 4.60
N ALA A 69 -22.45 -14.81 4.03
CA ALA A 69 -21.14 -14.27 4.37
C ALA A 69 -20.89 -14.20 5.90
N PRO A 70 -19.67 -14.52 6.39
CA PRO A 70 -19.32 -14.50 7.81
C PRO A 70 -19.17 -13.06 8.36
N TYR A 71 -19.64 -12.07 7.60
CA TYR A 71 -19.57 -10.66 7.91
C TYR A 71 -20.89 -9.95 7.62
N GLN A 72 -21.06 -8.77 8.21
CA GLN A 72 -22.14 -7.85 7.92
C GLN A 72 -21.56 -6.43 7.81
N ASN A 73 -21.89 -5.73 6.73
CA ASN A 73 -21.54 -4.32 6.59
C ASN A 73 -22.67 -3.46 7.16
N ILE A 74 -22.36 -2.57 8.09
CA ILE A 74 -23.28 -1.55 8.60
C ILE A 74 -22.77 -0.19 8.12
N SER A 75 -23.56 0.48 7.29
CA SER A 75 -23.24 1.79 6.71
C SER A 75 -24.06 2.88 7.39
N GLN A 76 -23.39 3.92 7.87
CA GLN A 76 -24.04 5.06 8.52
C GLN A 76 -23.41 6.37 8.07
N SER A 77 -24.22 7.43 8.09
CA SER A 77 -23.80 8.78 7.74
C SER A 77 -23.97 9.74 8.91
N GLY A 78 -23.16 10.80 8.93
CA GLY A 78 -23.21 11.85 9.93
C GLY A 78 -22.16 12.92 9.66
N LYS A 79 -22.15 13.97 10.48
CA LYS A 79 -21.29 15.13 10.24
C LYS A 79 -19.84 14.89 10.64
N THR A 80 -19.61 13.96 11.56
CA THR A 80 -18.28 13.57 12.02
C THR A 80 -18.18 12.07 12.19
N PHE A 81 -17.00 11.48 11.98
CA PHE A 81 -16.79 10.06 12.26
C PHE A 81 -17.07 9.69 13.73
N PHE A 82 -16.82 10.61 14.67
CA PHE A 82 -17.14 10.38 16.09
C PHE A 82 -18.65 10.25 16.32
N GLU A 83 -19.45 11.13 15.72
CA GLU A 83 -20.92 11.03 15.74
C GLU A 83 -21.38 9.71 15.15
N ILE A 84 -20.83 9.30 13.99
CA ILE A 84 -21.21 8.04 13.35
C ILE A 84 -20.91 6.85 14.25
N ILE A 85 -19.73 6.78 14.88
CA ILE A 85 -19.39 5.70 15.82
C ILE A 85 -20.38 5.66 17.00
N ARG A 86 -20.80 6.82 17.53
CA ARG A 86 -21.76 6.90 18.64
C ARG A 86 -23.16 6.46 18.21
N ASN A 87 -23.62 6.88 17.04
CA ASN A 87 -24.91 6.48 16.48
C ASN A 87 -24.91 4.98 16.12
N ASN A 88 -23.78 4.42 15.70
CA ASN A 88 -23.65 2.99 15.43
C ASN A 88 -23.97 2.14 16.67
N SER A 89 -23.53 2.60 17.85
CA SER A 89 -23.84 1.93 19.11
C SER A 89 -25.34 1.90 19.48
N LEU A 90 -26.19 2.69 18.79
CA LEU A 90 -27.64 2.68 18.97
C LEU A 90 -28.35 1.68 18.03
N GLU A 91 -27.75 1.32 16.91
CA GLU A 91 -28.34 0.40 15.92
C GLU A 91 -27.82 -1.04 16.05
N SER A 92 -26.62 -1.20 16.63
CA SER A 92 -26.04 -2.51 16.91
C SER A 92 -26.30 -2.92 18.37
N ASN A 93 -26.83 -4.13 18.57
CA ASN A 93 -26.92 -4.75 19.91
C ASN A 93 -25.55 -5.01 20.55
N ARG A 94 -24.46 -4.84 19.80
CA ARG A 94 -23.07 -4.99 20.26
C ARG A 94 -22.27 -3.75 19.87
N PRO A 95 -21.69 -3.00 20.81
CA PRO A 95 -20.90 -1.82 20.47
C PRO A 95 -19.72 -2.20 19.57
N PRO A 96 -19.33 -1.33 18.61
CA PRO A 96 -18.16 -1.57 17.77
C PRO A 96 -16.90 -1.73 18.62
N ASN A 97 -16.06 -2.68 18.23
CA ASN A 97 -14.72 -2.84 18.74
C ASN A 97 -13.73 -2.90 17.59
N TYR A 98 -12.80 -1.95 17.57
CA TYR A 98 -11.81 -1.77 16.51
C TYR A 98 -10.46 -2.42 16.84
N THR A 99 -10.33 -3.15 17.96
CA THR A 99 -9.07 -3.78 18.37
C THR A 99 -8.54 -4.78 17.35
N HIS A 100 -9.42 -5.35 16.53
CA HIS A 100 -9.12 -6.30 15.46
C HIS A 100 -9.24 -5.73 14.04
N LEU A 101 -9.35 -4.41 13.88
CA LEU A 101 -9.40 -3.75 12.59
C LEU A 101 -8.18 -4.12 11.75
N LYS A 102 -8.40 -4.63 10.53
CA LYS A 102 -7.36 -5.17 9.64
C LYS A 102 -7.01 -4.23 8.50
N SER A 103 -7.97 -3.45 8.02
CA SER A 103 -7.74 -2.44 6.98
C SER A 103 -8.79 -1.34 7.05
N ILE A 104 -8.39 -0.14 6.62
CA ILE A 104 -9.29 0.96 6.29
C ILE A 104 -9.28 1.13 4.78
N LEU A 105 -10.46 1.20 4.16
CA LEU A 105 -10.62 1.52 2.75
C LEU A 105 -11.35 2.86 2.64
N ALA A 106 -10.73 3.84 1.99
CA ALA A 106 -11.30 5.16 1.78
C ALA A 106 -11.62 5.39 0.30
N SER A 107 -12.66 6.17 0.00
CA SER A 107 -12.89 6.65 -1.37
C SER A 107 -11.93 7.80 -1.72
N THR A 108 -11.66 7.95 -3.02
CA THR A 108 -11.03 9.16 -3.56
C THR A 108 -11.88 10.40 -3.28
N ALA A 109 -13.19 10.31 -3.48
CA ALA A 109 -14.15 11.39 -3.20
C ALA A 109 -14.05 11.95 -1.77
N LEU A 110 -13.77 11.10 -0.77
CA LEU A 110 -13.54 11.56 0.60
C LEU A 110 -12.36 12.52 0.70
N PHE A 111 -11.21 12.18 0.10
CA PHE A 111 -10.01 12.99 0.17
C PHE A 111 -9.98 14.15 -0.84
N GLU A 112 -10.86 14.12 -1.84
CA GLU A 112 -11.16 15.28 -2.70
C GLU A 112 -11.94 16.34 -1.94
N LYS A 113 -12.87 15.91 -1.07
CA LYS A 113 -13.74 16.80 -0.30
C LYS A 113 -13.12 17.27 1.02
N GLU A 114 -12.50 16.36 1.75
CA GLU A 114 -12.00 16.58 3.10
C GLU A 114 -10.48 16.41 3.15
N ARG A 115 -9.84 17.21 4.00
CA ARG A 115 -8.39 17.08 4.19
C ARG A 115 -8.03 15.77 4.88
N ALA A 116 -6.96 15.12 4.42
CA ALA A 116 -6.47 13.87 4.97
C ALA A 116 -6.11 14.00 6.47
N ASP A 117 -5.57 15.14 6.91
CA ASP A 117 -5.29 15.42 8.33
C ASP A 117 -6.54 15.45 9.21
N GLN A 118 -7.65 15.95 8.67
CA GLN A 118 -8.96 15.94 9.34
C GLN A 118 -9.57 14.54 9.36
N VAL A 119 -9.49 13.82 8.24
CA VAL A 119 -9.99 12.43 8.13
C VAL A 119 -9.30 11.54 9.16
N ILE A 120 -7.98 11.68 9.35
CA ILE A 120 -7.23 10.81 10.26
C ILE A 120 -7.24 11.23 11.74
N ASP A 121 -7.71 12.45 12.08
CA ASP A 121 -7.61 13.02 13.43
C ASP A 121 -8.24 12.11 14.51
N LEU A 122 -9.41 11.54 14.22
CA LEU A 122 -10.06 10.61 15.15
C LEU A 122 -9.22 9.36 15.40
N PHE A 123 -8.67 8.77 14.33
CA PHE A 123 -7.97 7.48 14.41
C PHE A 123 -6.60 7.57 15.10
N ILE A 124 -5.99 8.76 15.15
CA ILE A 124 -4.75 8.97 15.90
C ILE A 124 -4.97 9.31 17.37
N ARG A 125 -6.16 9.83 17.72
CA ARG A 125 -6.52 10.27 19.07
C ARG A 125 -7.15 9.17 19.92
N ASP A 126 -8.01 8.36 19.31
CA ASP A 126 -8.71 7.31 20.04
C ASP A 126 -7.83 6.06 20.20
N HIS A 127 -7.69 5.62 21.44
CA HIS A 127 -6.91 4.44 21.83
C HIS A 127 -7.43 3.11 21.25
N GLU A 128 -8.67 3.05 20.75
CA GLU A 128 -9.21 1.84 20.13
C GLU A 128 -8.58 1.52 18.76
N PHE A 129 -8.03 2.53 18.08
CA PHE A 129 -7.39 2.36 16.77
C PHE A 129 -5.90 2.12 16.89
N ARG A 130 -5.40 1.14 16.15
CA ARG A 130 -3.97 0.87 16.05
C ARG A 130 -3.36 1.76 14.97
N ARG A 131 -2.28 2.49 15.31
CA ARG A 131 -1.52 3.28 14.33
C ARG A 131 -0.97 2.45 13.17
N THR A 132 -0.74 1.17 13.38
CA THR A 132 -0.24 0.23 12.36
C THR A 132 -1.32 -0.30 11.42
N THR A 133 -2.58 0.08 11.60
CA THR A 133 -3.65 -0.33 10.69
C THR A 133 -3.40 0.26 9.30
N PRO A 134 -3.34 -0.57 8.23
CA PRO A 134 -3.11 -0.09 6.87
C PRO A 134 -4.34 0.61 6.31
N VAL A 135 -4.08 1.63 5.50
CA VAL A 135 -5.08 2.45 4.79
C VAL A 135 -4.92 2.25 3.29
N PHE A 136 -6.05 2.10 2.62
CA PHE A 136 -6.18 1.90 1.18
C PHE A 136 -7.14 2.92 0.61
N ILE A 137 -7.01 3.21 -0.69
CA ILE A 137 -7.87 4.14 -1.41
C ILE A 137 -8.51 3.46 -2.63
N THR A 138 -9.73 3.83 -2.99
CA THR A 138 -10.42 3.31 -4.17
C THR A 138 -11.21 4.38 -4.91
N LYS A 139 -11.37 4.19 -6.23
CA LYS A 139 -12.29 4.97 -7.07
C LYS A 139 -13.69 4.36 -7.11
N GLU A 140 -13.82 3.11 -6.69
CA GLU A 140 -15.09 2.39 -6.67
C GLU A 140 -15.89 2.72 -5.39
N PRO A 141 -17.22 2.50 -5.39
CA PRO A 141 -18.01 2.64 -4.16
C PRO A 141 -17.47 1.73 -3.06
N VAL A 142 -17.11 2.33 -1.91
CA VAL A 142 -16.43 1.61 -0.81
C VAL A 142 -17.26 0.43 -0.29
N LEU A 143 -18.58 0.61 -0.24
CA LEU A 143 -19.51 -0.43 0.18
C LEU A 143 -19.50 -1.64 -0.76
N GLU A 144 -19.36 -1.43 -2.07
CA GLU A 144 -19.34 -2.52 -3.05
C GLU A 144 -18.08 -3.35 -2.89
N VAL A 145 -16.91 -2.72 -2.77
CA VAL A 145 -15.63 -3.40 -2.52
C VAL A 145 -15.69 -4.23 -1.23
N LEU A 146 -16.22 -3.65 -0.14
CA LEU A 146 -16.38 -4.34 1.14
C LEU A 146 -17.49 -5.38 1.18
N SER A 147 -18.34 -5.48 0.14
CA SER A 147 -19.43 -6.46 0.05
C SER A 147 -19.11 -7.64 -0.90
N THR A 148 -17.87 -7.70 -1.40
CA THR A 148 -17.40 -8.80 -2.23
C THR A 148 -17.32 -10.12 -1.45
N ASN A 149 -17.41 -11.25 -2.17
CA ASN A 149 -17.22 -12.57 -1.59
C ASN A 149 -15.82 -13.10 -1.96
N PRO A 150 -14.79 -12.87 -1.12
CA PRO A 150 -13.46 -13.39 -1.35
C PRO A 150 -13.47 -14.92 -1.49
N THR A 151 -12.67 -15.45 -2.42
CA THR A 151 -12.56 -16.90 -2.67
C THR A 151 -11.55 -17.60 -1.76
N LYS A 152 -10.53 -16.88 -1.29
CA LYS A 152 -9.42 -17.41 -0.49
C LYS A 152 -9.39 -16.89 0.96
N GLU A 153 -10.18 -15.87 1.25
CA GLU A 153 -10.26 -15.20 2.54
C GLU A 153 -11.72 -15.16 3.00
N LEU A 154 -11.97 -14.95 4.29
CA LEU A 154 -13.33 -14.87 4.82
C LEU A 154 -13.91 -13.44 4.77
N PHE A 155 -13.04 -12.43 4.73
CA PHE A 155 -13.40 -11.02 4.88
C PHE A 155 -12.70 -10.18 3.81
N PRO A 156 -13.42 -9.35 3.05
CA PRO A 156 -12.84 -8.41 2.09
C PRO A 156 -11.71 -7.56 2.67
N ALA A 157 -11.85 -7.07 3.90
CA ALA A 157 -10.83 -6.28 4.58
C ALA A 157 -9.51 -7.06 4.80
N ILE A 158 -9.61 -8.36 5.08
CA ILE A 158 -8.43 -9.22 5.19
C ILE A 158 -7.84 -9.46 3.80
N GLN A 159 -8.65 -9.72 2.78
CA GLN A 159 -8.17 -9.88 1.41
C GLN A 159 -7.41 -8.64 0.93
N ILE A 160 -7.93 -7.44 1.17
CA ILE A 160 -7.28 -6.17 0.81
C ILE A 160 -5.89 -6.09 1.46
N LYS A 161 -5.80 -6.34 2.77
CA LYS A 161 -4.52 -6.35 3.49
C LYS A 161 -3.57 -7.45 2.97
N SER A 162 -4.06 -8.66 2.72
CA SER A 162 -3.24 -9.78 2.23
C SER A 162 -2.72 -9.51 0.82
N LEU A 163 -3.52 -8.86 -0.04
CA LEU A 163 -3.14 -8.51 -1.40
C LEU A 163 -1.95 -7.55 -1.43
N SER A 164 -1.94 -6.55 -0.55
CA SER A 164 -0.85 -5.57 -0.50
C SER A 164 0.44 -6.12 0.09
N GLU A 165 0.39 -7.23 0.84
CA GLU A 165 1.57 -7.94 1.35
C GLU A 165 2.31 -8.74 0.25
N ASN A 166 1.70 -8.94 -0.92
CA ASN A 166 2.32 -9.64 -2.07
C ASN A 166 3.34 -8.79 -2.84
N TYR A 167 3.71 -7.61 -2.34
CA TYR A 167 4.68 -6.72 -2.98
C TYR A 167 6.07 -7.34 -3.19
N HIS A 168 6.40 -8.44 -2.51
CA HIS A 168 7.64 -9.20 -2.68
C HIS A 168 7.57 -10.21 -3.85
N LYS A 169 6.38 -10.43 -4.42
CA LYS A 169 6.15 -11.28 -5.60
C LYS A 169 5.98 -10.45 -6.86
N ASN A 170 5.30 -9.32 -6.73
CA ASN A 170 5.06 -8.41 -7.84
C ASN A 170 5.54 -7.00 -7.47
N ASN A 171 6.42 -6.45 -8.29
CA ASN A 171 7.00 -5.15 -8.07
C ASN A 171 6.01 -3.99 -8.23
N SER A 172 4.90 -4.19 -8.94
CA SER A 172 3.91 -3.13 -9.20
C SER A 172 3.01 -2.83 -8.00
N ASN A 173 3.13 -3.61 -6.92
CA ASN A 173 2.31 -3.43 -5.72
C ASN A 173 2.96 -2.41 -4.76
N PRO A 174 2.28 -1.30 -4.41
CA PRO A 174 2.80 -0.35 -3.44
C PRO A 174 2.99 -0.99 -2.07
N LYS A 175 3.93 -0.45 -1.29
CA LYS A 175 4.07 -0.82 0.13
C LYS A 175 2.85 -0.32 0.90
N ASN A 176 2.47 -1.05 1.95
CA ASN A 176 1.41 -0.61 2.84
C ASN A 176 1.75 0.72 3.49
N LEU A 177 0.75 1.60 3.55
CA LEU A 177 0.75 2.84 4.30
C LEU A 177 -0.20 2.67 5.49
N SER A 178 0.28 2.93 6.70
CA SER A 178 -0.54 2.90 7.91
C SER A 178 -1.05 4.28 8.32
N ILE A 179 -2.02 4.33 9.23
CA ILE A 179 -2.49 5.58 9.85
C ILE A 179 -1.32 6.35 10.49
N GLY A 180 -0.38 5.62 11.11
CA GLY A 180 0.83 6.20 11.68
C GLY A 180 1.72 6.84 10.62
N ASP A 181 1.90 6.17 9.49
CA ASP A 181 2.71 6.69 8.37
C ASP A 181 2.05 7.93 7.74
N MET A 182 0.72 7.91 7.54
CA MET A 182 -0.02 9.10 7.10
C MET A 182 0.17 10.27 8.05
N SER A 183 0.00 10.02 9.36
CA SER A 183 0.20 11.05 10.39
C SER A 183 1.62 11.61 10.40
N GLN A 184 2.63 10.77 10.16
CA GLN A 184 4.01 11.20 10.03
C GLN A 184 4.20 12.08 8.78
N HIS A 185 3.79 11.61 7.60
CA HIS A 185 3.93 12.38 6.35
C HIS A 185 3.23 13.74 6.42
N ILE A 186 2.02 13.79 6.99
CA ILE A 186 1.28 15.04 7.20
C ILE A 186 2.04 15.98 8.13
N SER A 187 2.58 15.47 9.24
CA SER A 187 3.35 16.28 10.20
C SER A 187 4.65 16.79 9.60
N GLU A 188 5.27 16.02 8.71
CA GLU A 188 6.49 16.36 7.98
C GLU A 188 6.22 17.20 6.72
N LYS A 189 4.94 17.50 6.41
CA LYS A 189 4.52 18.18 5.17
C LYS A 189 5.06 17.50 3.91
N LYS A 190 4.96 16.18 3.86
CA LYS A 190 5.36 15.36 2.71
C LYS A 190 4.13 14.88 1.96
N SER A 191 4.17 14.98 0.64
CA SER A 191 3.18 14.34 -0.23
C SER A 191 3.43 12.84 -0.20
N PHE A 192 2.36 12.05 -0.28
CA PHE A 192 2.47 10.60 -0.12
C PHE A 192 1.45 9.85 -0.95
N LEU A 193 1.71 8.55 -1.12
CA LEU A 193 0.89 7.64 -1.91
C LEU A 193 0.10 6.71 -0.99
N ILE A 194 -1.21 6.62 -1.18
CA ILE A 194 -2.08 5.63 -0.54
C ILE A 194 -2.28 4.46 -1.50
N PRO A 195 -1.96 3.20 -1.12
CA PRO A 195 -2.19 2.02 -1.95
C PRO A 195 -3.62 1.90 -2.48
N GLY A 196 -3.75 1.73 -3.79
CA GLY A 196 -4.99 1.71 -4.52
C GLY A 196 -5.61 0.31 -4.64
N ILE A 197 -6.92 0.21 -4.42
CA ILE A 197 -7.71 -0.99 -4.61
C ILE A 197 -8.81 -0.74 -5.64
N THR A 198 -9.03 -1.71 -6.54
CA THR A 198 -10.11 -1.70 -7.51
C THR A 198 -10.92 -2.98 -7.47
N LEU A 199 -12.11 -2.93 -8.04
CA LEU A 199 -12.97 -4.07 -8.29
C LEU A 199 -13.00 -4.38 -9.79
N GLU A 200 -12.40 -5.49 -10.19
CA GLU A 200 -12.38 -5.92 -11.60
C GLU A 200 -13.09 -7.26 -11.72
N GLU A 201 -14.15 -7.32 -12.54
CA GLU A 201 -14.99 -8.52 -12.72
C GLU A 201 -15.49 -9.11 -11.38
N GLY A 202 -15.75 -8.27 -10.38
CA GLY A 202 -16.17 -8.70 -9.04
C GLY A 202 -15.04 -9.20 -8.13
N HIS A 203 -13.78 -9.05 -8.55
CA HIS A 203 -12.60 -9.42 -7.77
C HIS A 203 -11.80 -8.21 -7.32
N ILE A 204 -11.46 -8.18 -6.02
CA ILE A 204 -10.56 -7.16 -5.47
C ILE A 204 -9.16 -7.34 -6.06
N LYS A 205 -8.60 -6.27 -6.62
CA LYS A 205 -7.23 -6.20 -7.12
C LYS A 205 -6.51 -4.93 -6.66
N SER A 206 -5.19 -5.00 -6.61
CA SER A 206 -4.34 -3.80 -6.47
C SER A 206 -4.39 -2.99 -7.76
N SER A 207 -4.38 -1.66 -7.67
CA SER A 207 -4.66 -0.77 -8.82
C SER A 207 -3.76 0.47 -8.89
N GLY A 208 -2.58 0.41 -8.28
CA GLY A 208 -1.65 1.54 -8.23
C GLY A 208 -1.79 2.29 -6.90
N ALA A 209 -1.79 3.62 -6.90
CA ALA A 209 -1.90 4.42 -5.69
C ALA A 209 -2.53 5.81 -5.92
N GLY A 210 -3.24 6.32 -4.92
CA GLY A 210 -3.73 7.70 -4.89
C GLY A 210 -2.70 8.66 -4.29
N ILE A 211 -2.61 9.87 -4.82
CA ILE A 211 -1.66 10.90 -4.39
C ILE A 211 -2.36 11.85 -3.41
N ILE A 212 -1.80 12.03 -2.22
CA ILE A 212 -2.16 13.09 -1.28
C ILE A 212 -1.06 14.15 -1.28
N GLU A 213 -1.44 15.39 -1.57
CA GLU A 213 -0.51 16.53 -1.55
C GLU A 213 -0.28 17.04 -0.12
N ALA A 214 0.96 17.36 0.22
CA ALA A 214 1.35 17.89 1.53
C ALA A 214 0.62 19.16 1.96
N GLU A 215 0.59 20.19 1.09
CA GLU A 215 0.14 21.54 1.46
C GLU A 215 -1.38 21.58 1.62
N SER A 216 -2.11 21.16 0.60
CA SER A 216 -3.57 21.12 0.66
C SER A 216 -4.07 19.99 1.57
N SER A 217 -3.29 18.92 1.76
CA SER A 217 -3.71 17.68 2.41
C SER A 217 -4.89 17.00 1.68
N HIS A 218 -5.09 17.26 0.39
CA HIS A 218 -6.16 16.64 -0.40
C HIS A 218 -5.61 15.60 -1.37
N TYR A 219 -6.51 14.77 -1.87
CA TYR A 219 -6.26 13.92 -3.03
C TYR A 219 -6.14 14.78 -4.30
N VAL A 220 -5.13 14.47 -5.12
CA VAL A 220 -4.81 15.26 -6.32
C VAL A 220 -4.61 14.43 -7.58
N GLY A 221 -4.54 13.10 -7.47
CA GLY A 221 -4.21 12.28 -8.63
C GLY A 221 -4.00 10.79 -8.34
N TRP A 222 -3.68 10.04 -9.39
CA TRP A 222 -3.52 8.59 -9.33
C TRP A 222 -2.28 8.14 -10.11
N ILE A 223 -1.49 7.27 -9.50
CA ILE A 223 -0.40 6.54 -10.16
C ILE A 223 -0.92 5.15 -10.50
N ASP A 224 -0.85 4.76 -11.77
CA ASP A 224 -1.29 3.44 -12.20
C ASP A 224 -0.30 2.32 -11.83
N VAL A 225 -0.69 1.07 -12.07
CA VAL A 225 0.12 -0.10 -11.75
C VAL A 225 1.43 -0.12 -12.54
N GLU A 226 1.45 0.35 -13.78
CA GLU A 226 2.62 0.30 -14.65
C GLU A 226 3.68 1.33 -14.23
N ASP A 227 3.24 2.52 -13.83
CA ASP A 227 4.07 3.60 -13.31
C ASP A 227 4.56 3.30 -11.89
N MET A 228 3.80 2.55 -11.08
CA MET A 228 4.26 2.09 -9.77
C MET A 228 5.57 1.29 -9.85
N GLU A 229 5.82 0.56 -10.95
CA GLU A 229 7.09 -0.15 -11.15
C GLU A 229 8.29 0.80 -11.22
N GLY A 230 8.13 1.95 -11.89
CA GLY A 230 9.15 2.99 -11.97
C GLY A 230 9.51 3.56 -10.59
N ILE A 231 8.49 3.86 -9.78
CA ILE A 231 8.68 4.26 -8.37
C ILE A 231 9.47 3.19 -7.62
N ARG A 232 9.06 1.94 -7.80
CA ARG A 232 9.64 0.82 -7.07
C ARG A 232 11.08 0.56 -7.46
N TYR A 233 11.46 0.69 -8.73
CA TYR A 233 12.85 0.56 -9.16
C TYR A 233 13.79 1.60 -8.49
N MET A 234 13.26 2.76 -8.10
CA MET A 234 14.04 3.75 -7.35
C MET A 234 14.25 3.39 -5.87
N HIS A 235 13.45 2.48 -5.32
CA HIS A 235 13.60 2.03 -3.94
C HIS A 235 14.62 0.92 -3.80
N ASP A 236 15.40 0.97 -2.72
CA ASP A 236 16.32 -0.10 -2.36
C ASP A 236 15.55 -1.37 -1.95
N ASN A 237 16.10 -2.54 -2.29
CA ASN A 237 15.55 -3.88 -1.98
C ASN A 237 14.20 -4.23 -2.63
N VAL A 238 13.98 -3.84 -3.88
CA VAL A 238 12.98 -4.53 -4.74
C VAL A 238 13.31 -6.01 -4.80
N GLN A 239 12.33 -6.83 -4.42
CA GLN A 239 12.33 -8.29 -4.56
C GLN A 239 11.06 -8.71 -5.31
N GLY A 240 11.21 -9.58 -6.31
CA GLY A 240 10.11 -10.04 -7.15
C GLY A 240 9.72 -9.08 -8.27
N GLY A 241 8.73 -9.50 -9.06
CA GLY A 241 8.42 -8.90 -10.35
C GLY A 241 9.31 -9.43 -11.47
N PHE A 242 9.04 -8.96 -12.68
CA PHE A 242 9.78 -9.32 -13.88
C PHE A 242 9.98 -8.08 -14.75
N ILE A 243 10.92 -8.19 -15.68
CA ILE A 243 11.13 -7.24 -16.77
C ILE A 243 10.76 -7.98 -18.04
N TYR A 244 9.76 -7.45 -18.75
CA TYR A 244 9.37 -7.93 -20.06
C TYR A 244 10.15 -7.19 -21.13
N LEU A 245 10.90 -7.95 -21.94
CA LEU A 245 11.59 -7.46 -23.11
C LEU A 245 10.76 -7.92 -24.32
N ASP A 246 10.13 -6.95 -24.99
CA ASP A 246 9.30 -7.21 -26.17
C ASP A 246 10.15 -7.48 -27.42
N GLU A 247 9.46 -7.81 -28.51
CA GLU A 247 10.06 -8.10 -29.82
C GLU A 247 10.63 -6.85 -30.52
N GLU A 248 10.31 -5.64 -30.07
CA GLU A 248 10.93 -4.42 -30.59
C GLU A 248 12.33 -4.20 -29.99
N LEU A 249 12.58 -4.78 -28.82
CA LEU A 249 13.87 -4.72 -28.13
C LEU A 249 14.77 -5.89 -28.48
N ILE A 250 14.22 -7.10 -28.63
CA ILE A 250 14.98 -8.32 -28.91
C ILE A 250 14.32 -9.10 -30.06
N ASP A 251 15.04 -9.24 -31.17
CA ASP A 251 14.60 -9.98 -32.36
C ASP A 251 14.36 -11.46 -32.05
N GLU A 252 13.28 -12.03 -32.58
CA GLU A 252 12.89 -13.47 -32.52
C GLU A 252 12.03 -13.89 -31.31
N GLY A 253 11.39 -12.96 -30.59
CA GLY A 253 10.41 -13.28 -29.54
C GLY A 253 10.72 -12.68 -28.17
N PRO A 254 9.75 -12.59 -27.26
CA PRO A 254 9.96 -11.92 -25.98
C PRO A 254 10.91 -12.68 -25.04
N ILE A 255 11.53 -11.92 -24.14
CA ILE A 255 12.34 -12.44 -23.03
C ILE A 255 11.78 -11.91 -21.71
N ILE A 256 11.69 -12.79 -20.72
CA ILE A 256 11.23 -12.44 -19.39
C ILE A 256 12.42 -12.61 -18.42
N LEU A 257 12.79 -11.53 -17.74
CA LEU A 257 13.78 -11.54 -16.68
C LEU A 257 13.09 -11.45 -15.33
N GLU A 258 13.27 -12.45 -14.46
CA GLU A 258 12.76 -12.38 -13.08
C GLU A 258 13.73 -11.57 -12.21
N ILE A 259 13.20 -10.61 -11.46
CA ILE A 259 14.00 -9.75 -10.56
C ILE A 259 14.30 -10.51 -9.26
N LYS A 260 15.59 -10.66 -8.95
CA LYS A 260 16.07 -11.28 -7.70
C LYS A 260 16.50 -10.28 -6.65
N GLY A 261 16.91 -9.09 -7.06
CA GLY A 261 17.26 -8.02 -6.13
C GLY A 261 17.55 -6.72 -6.85
N SER A 262 17.52 -5.63 -6.09
CA SER A 262 17.92 -4.31 -6.57
C SER A 262 18.71 -3.56 -5.52
N ASN A 263 19.48 -2.59 -5.98
CA ASN A 263 20.13 -1.60 -5.14
C ASN A 263 20.07 -0.26 -5.86
N SER A 264 19.43 0.72 -5.22
CA SER A 264 19.24 2.05 -5.78
C SER A 264 19.92 3.10 -4.93
N LYS A 265 20.68 3.97 -5.58
CA LYS A 265 21.46 5.04 -4.95
C LYS A 265 21.16 6.36 -5.60
N PHE A 266 21.06 7.40 -4.79
CA PHE A 266 20.89 8.77 -5.23
C PHE A 266 22.19 9.52 -4.99
N LYS A 267 22.59 10.35 -5.94
CA LYS A 267 23.74 11.25 -5.82
C LYS A 267 23.34 12.63 -6.27
N THR A 268 23.81 13.63 -5.55
CA THR A 268 23.52 15.03 -5.84
C THR A 268 24.77 15.78 -6.22
N LYS A 269 24.58 16.79 -7.04
CA LYS A 269 25.57 17.84 -7.29
C LYS A 269 24.85 19.17 -7.23
N THR A 270 25.39 20.08 -6.43
CA THR A 270 24.93 21.45 -6.32
C THR A 270 25.93 22.37 -7.02
N SER A 271 25.42 23.31 -7.82
CA SER A 271 26.22 24.37 -8.44
C SER A 271 25.44 25.68 -8.37
N GLY A 272 25.69 26.45 -7.29
CA GLY A 272 24.82 27.57 -6.94
C GLY A 272 23.41 27.07 -6.66
N ASP A 273 22.43 27.66 -7.36
CA ASP A 273 21.01 27.37 -7.17
C ASP A 273 20.57 26.09 -7.93
N GLN A 274 21.42 25.54 -8.82
CA GLN A 274 21.10 24.35 -9.60
C GLN A 274 21.45 23.07 -8.85
N LEU A 275 20.43 22.23 -8.66
CA LEU A 275 20.53 20.88 -8.10
C LEU A 275 20.33 19.85 -9.22
N GLU A 276 21.34 18.99 -9.41
CA GLU A 276 21.23 17.79 -10.25
C GLU A 276 21.21 16.55 -9.35
N MET A 277 20.22 15.67 -9.54
CA MET A 277 20.18 14.35 -8.90
C MET A 277 20.38 13.23 -9.91
N THR A 278 21.39 12.42 -9.69
CA THR A 278 21.60 11.15 -10.41
C THR A 278 20.98 10.00 -9.62
N ILE A 279 20.03 9.30 -10.24
CA ILE A 279 19.38 8.08 -9.73
C ILE A 279 20.08 6.88 -10.37
N GLN A 280 20.83 6.13 -9.56
CA GLN A 280 21.55 4.94 -10.00
C GLN A 280 20.80 3.69 -9.57
N VAL A 281 20.19 2.98 -10.51
CA VAL A 281 19.46 1.73 -10.27
C VAL A 281 20.31 0.55 -10.69
N LYS A 282 20.58 -0.37 -9.78
CA LYS A 282 21.22 -1.66 -10.08
C LYS A 282 20.23 -2.79 -9.88
N MET A 283 20.12 -3.67 -10.87
CA MET A 283 19.17 -4.77 -10.86
C MET A 283 19.91 -6.10 -11.04
N SER A 284 19.59 -7.09 -10.21
CA SER A 284 20.03 -8.47 -10.36
C SER A 284 18.84 -9.31 -10.81
N THR A 285 19.03 -10.05 -11.91
CA THR A 285 17.97 -10.78 -12.59
C THR A 285 18.41 -12.20 -12.95
N VAL A 286 17.43 -13.06 -13.21
CA VAL A 286 17.64 -14.35 -13.85
C VAL A 286 16.76 -14.46 -15.08
N LEU A 287 17.22 -15.18 -16.10
CA LEU A 287 16.38 -15.51 -17.25
C LEU A 287 15.28 -16.46 -16.77
N ALA A 288 14.02 -16.04 -16.90
CA ALA A 288 12.86 -16.84 -16.52
C ALA A 288 12.26 -17.55 -17.72
N GLU A 289 12.07 -16.82 -18.82
CA GLU A 289 11.53 -17.35 -20.06
C GLU A 289 12.23 -16.72 -21.26
N ASP A 290 12.43 -17.52 -22.30
CA ASP A 290 12.94 -17.11 -23.61
C ASP A 290 12.08 -17.80 -24.68
N TRP A 291 11.36 -16.99 -25.46
CA TRP A 291 10.49 -17.48 -26.52
C TRP A 291 11.20 -17.55 -27.88
N GLY A 292 12.49 -17.22 -27.91
CA GLY A 292 13.33 -17.29 -29.09
C GLY A 292 13.52 -18.70 -29.63
N ILE A 293 13.63 -18.80 -30.95
CA ILE A 293 14.00 -20.02 -31.65
C ILE A 293 15.49 -19.90 -32.03
N GLY A 294 16.29 -20.94 -31.77
CA GLY A 294 17.72 -20.92 -32.14
C GLY A 294 18.62 -19.98 -31.32
N ARG A 295 18.09 -19.26 -30.32
CA ARG A 295 18.89 -18.44 -29.40
C ARG A 295 19.81 -19.30 -28.54
N ASN A 296 21.05 -18.83 -28.37
CA ASN A 296 22.05 -19.49 -27.54
C ASN A 296 22.66 -18.47 -26.57
N VAL A 297 22.40 -18.66 -25.27
CA VAL A 297 22.84 -17.74 -24.20
C VAL A 297 24.35 -17.76 -23.98
N TYR A 298 25.04 -18.77 -24.53
CA TYR A 298 26.49 -18.86 -24.53
C TYR A 298 27.12 -18.08 -25.68
N ASN A 299 26.33 -17.53 -26.62
CA ASN A 299 26.85 -16.66 -27.67
C ASN A 299 27.42 -15.38 -27.05
N LYS A 300 28.63 -15.03 -27.49
CA LYS A 300 29.31 -13.82 -27.03
C LYS A 300 28.52 -12.58 -27.45
N GLY A 301 28.08 -11.80 -26.48
CA GLY A 301 27.34 -10.54 -26.70
C GLY A 301 25.86 -10.63 -26.34
N TRP A 302 25.24 -11.82 -26.42
CA TRP A 302 23.81 -12.01 -26.14
C TRP A 302 23.43 -11.50 -24.75
N LYS A 303 24.14 -11.94 -23.70
CA LYS A 303 23.91 -11.46 -22.33
C LYS A 303 23.91 -9.92 -22.24
N LYS A 304 24.85 -9.26 -22.91
CA LYS A 304 25.01 -7.82 -22.84
C LYS A 304 23.88 -7.08 -23.55
N GLU A 305 23.42 -7.61 -24.68
CA GLU A 305 22.26 -7.12 -25.41
C GLU A 305 20.99 -7.17 -24.55
N ILE A 306 20.72 -8.32 -23.90
CA ILE A 306 19.58 -8.48 -23.01
C ILE A 306 19.67 -7.53 -21.80
N GLU A 307 20.85 -7.39 -21.19
CA GLU A 307 21.08 -6.45 -20.10
C GLU A 307 20.84 -4.99 -20.54
N ASP A 308 21.25 -4.61 -21.75
CA ASP A 308 21.07 -3.26 -22.28
C ASP A 308 19.61 -2.97 -22.64
N ALA A 309 18.88 -3.95 -23.17
CA ALA A 309 17.43 -3.86 -23.36
C ALA A 309 16.69 -3.69 -22.02
N ALA A 310 17.05 -4.49 -20.99
CA ALA A 310 16.50 -4.35 -19.66
C ALA A 310 16.81 -2.98 -19.03
N ASN A 311 18.03 -2.46 -19.23
CA ASN A 311 18.40 -1.12 -18.78
C ASN A 311 17.50 -0.05 -19.42
N LYS A 312 17.18 -0.19 -20.71
CA LYS A 312 16.29 0.75 -21.42
C LYS A 312 14.86 0.72 -20.88
N VAL A 313 14.30 -0.46 -20.62
CA VAL A 313 12.95 -0.62 -20.07
C VAL A 313 12.84 0.01 -18.67
N ILE A 314 13.75 -0.37 -17.76
CA ILE A 314 13.77 0.18 -16.39
C ILE A 314 13.96 1.70 -16.43
N LYS A 315 14.89 2.19 -17.25
CA LYS A 315 15.17 3.61 -17.38
C LYS A 315 13.93 4.38 -17.84
N GLY A 316 13.23 3.88 -18.86
CA GLY A 316 12.00 4.49 -19.36
C GLY A 316 10.91 4.58 -18.29
N LYS A 317 10.72 3.52 -17.49
CA LYS A 317 9.74 3.51 -16.39
C LYS A 317 10.09 4.52 -15.29
N VAL A 318 11.37 4.64 -14.92
CA VAL A 318 11.82 5.63 -13.93
C VAL A 318 11.65 7.06 -14.47
N GLU A 319 12.08 7.32 -15.71
CA GLU A 319 11.95 8.63 -16.35
C GLU A 319 10.49 9.05 -16.51
N ARG A 320 9.60 8.09 -16.85
CA ARG A 320 8.16 8.32 -16.91
C ARG A 320 7.58 8.81 -15.59
N VAL A 321 7.92 8.15 -14.49
CA VAL A 321 7.45 8.54 -13.15
C VAL A 321 7.98 9.90 -12.72
N LEU A 322 9.25 10.20 -13.03
CA LEU A 322 9.82 11.52 -12.77
C LEU A 322 9.08 12.59 -13.57
N GLN A 323 8.72 12.30 -14.82
CA GLN A 323 7.91 13.19 -15.65
C GLN A 323 6.52 13.43 -15.05
N LEU A 324 5.85 12.39 -14.55
CA LEU A 324 4.57 12.54 -13.84
C LEU A 324 4.70 13.45 -12.63
N ALA A 325 5.74 13.23 -11.80
CA ALA A 325 5.98 14.05 -10.62
C ALA A 325 6.27 15.51 -10.97
N GLN A 326 7.11 15.77 -11.98
CA GLN A 326 7.58 17.12 -12.30
C GLN A 326 6.65 17.93 -13.20
N GLN A 327 6.00 17.28 -14.18
CA GLN A 327 5.28 17.98 -15.25
C GLN A 327 3.77 17.86 -15.12
N GLU A 328 3.27 16.69 -14.72
CA GLU A 328 1.83 16.46 -14.65
C GLU A 328 1.26 16.89 -13.30
N TYR A 329 1.85 16.39 -12.21
CA TYR A 329 1.41 16.70 -10.86
C TYR A 329 2.12 17.89 -10.24
N GLN A 330 3.37 18.16 -10.65
CA GLN A 330 4.24 19.18 -10.03
C GLN A 330 4.39 18.98 -8.51
N ILE A 331 4.36 17.73 -8.05
CA ILE A 331 4.33 17.36 -6.64
C ILE A 331 5.39 16.32 -6.34
N ASP A 332 6.17 16.56 -5.29
CA ASP A 332 7.19 15.64 -4.79
C ASP A 332 6.57 14.49 -3.96
N PHE A 333 5.76 13.64 -4.60
CA PHE A 333 5.24 12.40 -3.98
C PHE A 333 6.30 11.28 -3.93
N LEU A 334 7.48 11.50 -4.52
CA LEU A 334 8.63 10.61 -4.49
C LEU A 334 9.54 10.83 -3.26
N ASN A 335 9.26 11.87 -2.47
CA ASN A 335 10.01 12.26 -1.27
C ASN A 335 11.49 12.57 -1.56
N VAL A 336 11.75 13.26 -2.67
CA VAL A 336 13.07 13.79 -3.06
C VAL A 336 13.56 14.82 -2.04
N SER A 337 12.67 15.71 -1.59
CA SER A 337 12.89 16.67 -0.49
C SER A 337 13.49 16.02 0.74
N GLY A 338 12.88 14.92 1.22
CA GLY A 338 13.38 14.20 2.39
C GLY A 338 14.80 13.65 2.18
N TRP A 339 15.14 13.24 0.96
CA TRP A 339 16.51 12.81 0.66
C TRP A 339 17.49 13.98 0.69
N ILE A 340 17.12 15.11 0.08
CA ILE A 340 17.92 16.36 0.04
C ILE A 340 18.13 16.91 1.45
N GLN A 341 17.09 16.92 2.28
CA GLN A 341 17.18 17.34 3.68
C GLN A 341 18.26 16.57 4.46
N ILE A 342 18.42 15.27 4.18
CA ILE A 342 19.39 14.41 4.87
C ILE A 342 20.80 14.59 4.31
N HIS A 343 20.96 14.63 2.98
CA HIS A 343 22.27 14.52 2.33
C HIS A 343 22.87 15.87 1.92
N GLU A 344 22.03 16.87 1.68
CA GLU A 344 22.40 18.24 1.29
C GLU A 344 21.75 19.28 2.22
N PRO A 345 21.96 19.20 3.55
CA PRO A 345 21.21 20.00 4.53
C PRO A 345 21.39 21.51 4.34
N LYS A 346 22.57 21.96 3.87
CA LYS A 346 22.81 23.39 3.60
C LYS A 346 21.95 23.91 2.44
N TYR A 347 21.87 23.13 1.36
CA TYR A 347 21.03 23.48 0.22
C TYR A 347 19.55 23.48 0.65
N TRP A 348 19.14 22.48 1.44
CA TRP A 348 17.78 22.40 1.97
C TRP A 348 17.40 23.62 2.82
N GLU A 349 18.25 24.03 3.77
CA GLU A 349 17.99 25.20 4.63
C GLU A 349 17.78 26.50 3.82
N GLU A 350 18.45 26.62 2.67
CA GLU A 350 18.34 27.79 1.79
C GLU A 350 17.06 27.76 0.93
N HIS A 351 16.61 26.57 0.50
CA HIS A 351 15.59 26.42 -0.55
C HIS A 351 14.28 25.75 -0.08
N GLU A 352 14.14 25.33 1.18
CA GLU A 352 12.98 24.55 1.66
C GLU A 352 11.63 25.25 1.45
N LYS A 353 11.62 26.59 1.47
CA LYS A 353 10.40 27.40 1.33
C LYS A 353 9.90 27.51 -0.11
N GLU A 354 10.79 27.31 -1.06
CA GLU A 354 10.54 27.41 -2.50
C GLU A 354 10.67 26.04 -3.19
N TRP A 355 10.75 24.95 -2.41
CA TRP A 355 10.92 23.59 -2.93
C TRP A 355 9.86 23.22 -3.98
N ASN A 356 8.60 23.60 -3.75
CA ASN A 356 7.51 23.34 -4.69
C ASN A 356 7.69 24.07 -6.04
N GLU A 357 8.41 25.20 -6.06
CA GLU A 357 8.75 25.94 -7.28
C GLU A 357 9.99 25.33 -7.97
N LEU A 358 10.95 24.80 -7.21
CA LEU A 358 12.20 24.24 -7.74
C LEU A 358 12.08 22.80 -8.24
N PHE A 359 11.26 21.98 -7.58
CA PHE A 359 11.14 20.55 -7.87
C PHE A 359 10.73 20.25 -9.34
N PRO A 360 9.74 20.97 -9.93
CA PRO A 360 9.35 20.76 -11.33
C PRO A 360 10.50 20.95 -12.34
N ASP A 361 11.43 21.86 -12.07
CA ASP A 361 12.55 22.21 -12.97
C ASP A 361 13.87 21.49 -12.61
N MET A 362 13.86 20.65 -11.56
CA MET A 362 15.03 19.93 -11.10
C MET A 362 15.58 18.96 -12.15
N ASN A 363 16.91 18.90 -12.31
CA ASN A 363 17.52 18.02 -13.30
C ASN A 363 17.73 16.60 -12.73
N PHE A 364 17.04 15.61 -13.30
CA PHE A 364 17.24 14.20 -12.97
C PHE A 364 18.02 13.47 -14.06
N LYS A 365 19.03 12.69 -13.63
CA LYS A 365 19.77 11.78 -14.49
C LYS A 365 19.55 10.34 -14.05
N VAL A 366 19.03 9.49 -14.92
CA VAL A 366 18.80 8.07 -14.62
C VAL A 366 19.91 7.20 -15.23
N GLU A 367 20.58 6.42 -14.38
CA GLU A 367 21.61 5.45 -14.75
C GLU A 367 21.18 4.06 -14.28
N VAL A 368 21.01 3.12 -15.22
CA VAL A 368 20.58 1.75 -14.91
C VAL A 368 21.68 0.75 -15.24
N THR A 369 21.89 -0.24 -14.37
CA THR A 369 22.76 -1.39 -14.65
C THR A 369 22.09 -2.68 -14.21
N THR A 370 21.75 -3.51 -15.19
CA THR A 370 21.18 -4.84 -15.00
C THR A 370 22.29 -5.88 -15.12
N GLU A 371 22.28 -6.85 -14.21
CA GLU A 371 23.14 -8.03 -14.25
C GLU A 371 22.26 -9.29 -14.29
N ILE A 372 22.46 -10.12 -15.32
CA ILE A 372 21.86 -11.45 -15.37
C ILE A 372 22.79 -12.44 -14.65
N THR A 373 22.34 -12.97 -13.52
CA THR A 373 23.14 -13.83 -12.64
C THR A 373 23.00 -15.31 -12.93
N ASP A 374 21.88 -15.72 -13.54
CA ASP A 374 21.59 -17.10 -13.90
C ASP A 374 20.71 -17.15 -15.17
N PHE A 375 20.87 -18.21 -15.96
CA PHE A 375 20.09 -18.49 -17.16
C PHE A 375 19.14 -19.69 -17.00
N GLY A 376 19.18 -20.36 -15.84
CA GLY A 376 18.37 -21.55 -15.59
C GLY A 376 18.78 -22.75 -16.45
N THR A 377 17.89 -23.74 -16.53
CA THR A 377 18.06 -24.90 -17.43
C THR A 377 17.45 -24.58 -18.79
N GLN A 378 18.24 -24.71 -19.86
CA GLN A 378 17.77 -24.36 -21.20
C GLN A 378 17.09 -25.53 -21.90
N ASN A 379 15.92 -25.28 -22.49
CA ASN A 379 15.43 -26.08 -23.61
C ASN A 379 16.01 -25.47 -24.88
N PHE A 380 16.81 -26.25 -25.63
CA PHE A 380 17.16 -25.88 -26.98
C PHE A 380 15.88 -26.02 -27.82
N ASN A 381 15.18 -24.91 -28.06
CA ASN A 381 14.16 -24.85 -29.09
C ASN A 381 14.89 -24.96 -30.45
N THR A 382 15.26 -26.18 -30.82
CA THR A 382 15.83 -26.49 -32.13
C THR A 382 14.73 -26.40 -33.18
N GLU A 383 15.00 -25.69 -34.27
CA GLU A 383 14.20 -25.82 -35.50
C GLU A 383 14.12 -27.31 -35.88
N GLU A 384 12.91 -27.80 -36.19
CA GLU A 384 12.69 -29.14 -36.76
C GLU A 384 13.35 -29.30 -38.13
#